data_AF-A0A554JZ69-F1
#
_entry.id   AF-A0A554JZ69-F1
#
_cell.length_a   1.000
_cell.length_b   1.000
_cell.length_c   1.000
_cell.angle_alpha   90.00
_cell.angle_beta   90.00
_cell.angle_gamma   90.00
#
_symmetry.space_group_name_H-M   'P 1'
#
loop_
_entity.id
_entity.type
_entity.pdbx_description
1 polymer ?
#
loop_
_entity_poly.entity_id
_entity_poly.type
_entity_poly.pdbx_seq_one_letter_code
_entity_poly.pdbx_strand_id
1 'polypeptide(L)'
;MLIRFAEKALRLYVTLTCPWILAKFYTAWEYYQHDDVYRERLMTFGFRDAVKWFVDDKISRNYCLKKALEKNPELKWQIMFFPWSISRPDIFDIAADSGALNNLRA
;
A
#
# COMPACT_ATOMS: atom_id res chain seq x y z
N MET A 1 12.58 -29.26 14.49
CA MET A 1 11.67 -29.61 13.38
C MET A 1 10.44 -28.71 13.32
N LEU A 2 9.77 -28.43 14.46
CA LEU A 2 8.59 -27.53 14.56
C LEU A 2 8.82 -26.09 14.07
N ILE A 3 9.97 -25.48 14.38
CA ILE A 3 10.30 -24.10 13.97
C ILE A 3 10.29 -23.95 12.44
N ARG A 4 10.89 -24.92 11.72
CA ARG A 4 10.92 -24.93 10.25
C ARG A 4 9.54 -25.12 9.62
N PHE A 5 8.60 -25.75 10.32
CA PHE A 5 7.23 -25.92 9.84
C PHE A 5 6.43 -24.63 10.01
N ALA A 6 6.58 -23.95 11.17
CA ALA A 6 5.97 -22.65 11.43
C ALA A 6 6.44 -21.57 10.43
N GLU A 7 7.74 -21.53 10.11
CA GLU A 7 8.29 -20.61 9.11
C GLU A 7 7.70 -20.83 7.71
N LYS A 8 7.56 -22.10 7.29
CA LYS A 8 6.97 -22.45 5.99
C LYS A 8 5.49 -22.07 5.92
N ALA A 9 4.74 -22.36 6.99
CA ALA A 9 3.33 -22.00 7.09
C ALA A 9 3.14 -20.47 7.06
N LEU A 10 3.97 -19.72 7.79
CA LEU A 10 3.95 -18.26 7.78
C LEU A 10 4.25 -17.69 6.39
N ARG A 11 5.30 -18.18 5.71
CA ARG A 11 5.63 -17.74 4.34
C ARG A 11 4.51 -18.04 3.36
N LEU A 12 3.89 -19.21 3.45
CA LEU A 12 2.75 -19.57 2.60
C LEU A 12 1.57 -18.64 2.87
N TYR A 13 1.23 -18.40 4.14
CA TYR A 13 0.16 -17.49 4.53
C TYR A 13 0.40 -16.06 4.01
N VAL A 14 1.61 -15.54 4.17
CA VAL A 14 1.98 -14.22 3.65
C VAL A 14 1.86 -14.21 2.13
N THR A 15 2.33 -15.24 1.44
CA THR A 15 2.25 -15.31 -0.03
C THR A 15 0.80 -15.33 -0.53
N LEU A 16 -0.08 -16.10 0.13
CA LEU A 16 -1.49 -16.19 -0.23
C LEU A 16 -2.26 -14.91 0.09
N THR A 17 -1.93 -14.21 1.18
CA THR A 17 -2.64 -12.99 1.59
C THR A 17 -2.07 -11.70 1.00
N CYS A 18 -0.82 -11.73 0.54
CA CYS A 18 -0.10 -10.59 -0.02
C CYS A 18 -0.90 -9.86 -1.12
N PRO A 19 -1.55 -10.52 -2.10
CA PRO A 19 -2.31 -9.83 -3.14
C PRO A 19 -3.41 -8.91 -2.58
N TRP A 20 -4.15 -9.37 -1.56
CA TRP A 20 -5.22 -8.56 -0.95
C TRP A 20 -4.67 -7.38 -0.14
N ILE A 21 -3.53 -7.58 0.52
CA ILE A 21 -2.86 -6.51 1.27
C ILE A 21 -2.37 -5.44 0.29
N LEU A 22 -1.72 -5.85 -0.78
CA LEU A 22 -1.22 -4.96 -1.83
C LEU A 22 -2.36 -4.23 -2.55
N ALA A 23 -3.42 -4.93 -2.94
CA ALA A 23 -4.57 -4.32 -3.60
C ALA A 23 -5.18 -3.19 -2.75
N LYS A 24 -5.44 -3.45 -1.46
CA LYS A 24 -5.92 -2.42 -0.53
C LYS A 24 -4.95 -1.24 -0.41
N PHE A 25 -3.67 -1.53 -0.37
CA PHE A 25 -2.63 -0.52 -0.24
C PHE A 25 -2.52 0.36 -1.51
N TYR A 26 -2.54 -0.23 -2.70
CA TYR A 26 -2.54 0.49 -3.98
C TYR A 26 -3.80 1.35 -4.15
N THR A 27 -4.98 0.81 -3.82
CA THR A 27 -6.23 1.59 -3.84
C THR A 27 -6.20 2.76 -2.87
N ALA A 28 -5.68 2.57 -1.65
CA ALA A 28 -5.52 3.64 -0.69
C ALA A 28 -4.54 4.72 -1.18
N TRP A 29 -3.47 4.28 -1.83
CA TRP A 29 -2.42 5.17 -2.35
C TRP A 29 -2.94 6.08 -3.47
N GLU A 30 -3.65 5.52 -4.46
CA GLU A 30 -4.28 6.29 -5.54
C GLU A 30 -5.14 7.44 -4.99
N TYR A 31 -5.94 7.15 -3.96
CA TYR A 31 -6.73 8.21 -3.33
C TYR A 31 -5.86 9.22 -2.58
N TYR A 32 -4.86 8.75 -1.84
CA TYR A 32 -3.96 9.60 -1.08
C TYR A 32 -3.24 10.63 -1.95
N GLN A 33 -2.86 10.28 -3.18
CA GLN A 33 -2.20 11.21 -4.11
C GLN A 33 -3.07 12.41 -4.51
N HIS A 34 -4.39 12.26 -4.42
CA HIS A 34 -5.35 13.32 -4.69
C HIS A 34 -5.78 14.09 -3.44
N ASP A 35 -5.30 13.69 -2.25
CA ASP A 35 -5.55 14.38 -0.99
C ASP A 35 -4.61 15.60 -0.85
N ASP A 36 -5.14 16.72 -0.37
CA ASP A 36 -4.36 17.94 -0.15
C ASP A 36 -3.20 17.70 0.82
N VAL A 37 -3.38 16.78 1.77
CA VAL A 37 -2.35 16.37 2.74
C VAL A 37 -1.12 15.77 2.05
N TYR A 38 -1.30 14.99 0.98
CA TYR A 38 -0.16 14.46 0.23
C TYR A 38 0.59 15.59 -0.48
N ARG A 39 -0.15 16.51 -1.10
CA ARG A 39 0.44 17.62 -1.84
C ARG A 39 1.23 18.56 -0.92
N GLU A 40 0.71 18.84 0.27
CA GLU A 40 1.39 19.63 1.30
C GLU A 40 2.68 18.95 1.79
N ARG A 41 2.62 17.64 2.06
CA ARG A 41 3.80 16.87 2.47
C ARG A 41 4.85 16.80 1.38
N LEU A 42 4.41 16.61 0.13
CA LEU A 42 5.29 16.60 -1.04
C LEU A 42 6.02 17.93 -1.22
N MET A 43 5.33 19.06 -1.04
CA MET A 43 5.94 20.39 -1.15
C MET A 43 6.89 20.71 0.02
N THR A 44 6.54 20.28 1.24
CA THR A 44 7.29 20.65 2.45
C THR A 44 8.50 19.76 2.70
N PHE A 45 8.35 18.44 2.51
CA PHE A 45 9.36 17.43 2.88
C PHE A 45 9.89 16.64 1.68
N GLY A 46 9.29 16.82 0.50
CA GLY A 46 9.68 16.09 -0.69
C GLY A 46 9.05 14.69 -0.77
N PHE A 47 9.33 14.04 -1.90
CA PHE A 47 8.66 12.80 -2.30
C PHE A 47 8.90 11.63 -1.33
N ARG A 48 10.14 11.44 -0.89
CA ARG A 48 10.52 10.32 -0.02
C ARG A 48 9.76 10.34 1.30
N ASP A 49 9.71 11.48 1.97
CA ASP A 49 9.04 11.61 3.25
C ASP A 49 7.52 11.54 3.11
N ALA A 50 6.95 12.08 2.03
CA ALA A 50 5.52 11.93 1.74
C ALA A 50 5.11 10.45 1.58
N VAL A 51 5.92 9.65 0.86
CA VAL A 51 5.72 8.20 0.74
C VAL A 51 5.87 7.52 2.11
N LYS A 52 6.92 7.85 2.86
CA LYS A 52 7.19 7.25 4.18
C LYS A 52 6.02 7.47 5.15
N TRP A 53 5.49 8.68 5.22
CA TRP A 53 4.37 8.98 6.11
C TRP A 53 3.12 8.16 5.77
N PHE A 54 2.87 7.91 4.49
CA PHE A 54 1.79 7.00 4.10
C PHE A 54 2.08 5.54 4.49
N VAL A 55 3.32 5.07 4.32
CA VAL A 55 3.70 3.69 4.68
C VAL A 55 3.65 3.46 6.19
N ASP A 56 4.02 4.44 6.99
CA ASP A 56 4.06 4.31 8.44
C ASP A 56 2.67 4.50 9.07
N ASP A 57 1.84 5.39 8.53
CA ASP A 57 0.54 5.72 9.11
C ASP A 57 -0.60 4.79 8.62
N LYS A 58 -0.86 3.75 9.41
CA LYS A 58 -1.98 2.81 9.17
C LYS A 58 -3.36 3.48 9.23
N ILE A 59 -3.54 4.52 10.04
CA ILE A 59 -4.83 5.19 10.20
C ILE A 59 -5.16 5.96 8.93
N SER A 60 -4.22 6.76 8.44
CA SER A 60 -4.37 7.49 7.17
C SER A 60 -4.64 6.55 6.00
N ARG A 61 -3.91 5.42 5.89
CA ARG A 61 -4.17 4.43 4.83
C ARG A 61 -5.58 3.86 4.86
N ASN A 62 -6.06 3.51 6.05
CA ASN A 62 -7.42 2.97 6.20
C ASN A 62 -8.47 4.03 5.87
N TYR A 63 -8.22 5.28 6.23
CA TYR A 63 -9.08 6.40 5.85
C TYR A 63 -9.13 6.58 4.33
N CYS A 64 -7.97 6.67 3.66
CA CYS A 64 -7.89 6.79 2.20
C CYS A 64 -8.55 5.60 1.50
N LEU A 65 -8.33 4.37 1.98
CA LEU A 65 -9.01 3.18 1.46
C LEU A 65 -10.53 3.30 1.58
N LYS A 66 -11.03 3.68 2.77
CA LYS A 66 -12.46 3.85 3.00
C LYS A 66 -13.05 4.88 2.03
N LYS A 67 -12.36 6.01 1.82
CA LYS A 67 -12.79 7.04 0.88
C LYS A 67 -12.75 6.59 -0.58
N ALA A 68 -11.74 5.85 -0.98
CA ALA A 68 -11.68 5.25 -2.32
C ALA A 68 -12.87 4.31 -2.57
N LEU A 69 -13.22 3.48 -1.59
CA LEU A 69 -14.35 2.54 -1.67
C LEU A 69 -15.72 3.24 -1.61
N GLU A 70 -15.84 4.36 -0.89
CA GLU A 70 -17.06 5.19 -0.90
C GLU A 70 -17.28 5.83 -2.27
N LYS A 71 -16.20 6.29 -2.92
CA LYS A 71 -16.27 6.91 -4.26
C LYS A 71 -16.53 5.89 -5.37
N ASN A 72 -15.89 4.71 -5.28
CA ASN A 72 -15.93 3.64 -6.28
C ASN A 72 -16.25 2.30 -5.60
N PRO A 73 -17.53 2.00 -5.29
CA PRO A 73 -17.92 0.79 -4.56
C PRO A 73 -17.53 -0.52 -5.23
N GLU A 74 -17.39 -0.53 -6.57
CA GLU A 74 -16.95 -1.67 -7.36
C GLU A 74 -15.53 -2.14 -7.00
N LEU A 75 -14.67 -1.24 -6.52
CA LEU A 75 -13.34 -1.59 -6.04
C LEU A 75 -13.39 -2.55 -4.86
N LYS A 76 -14.46 -2.51 -4.05
CA LYS A 76 -14.65 -3.45 -2.95
C LYS A 76 -14.76 -4.89 -3.48
N TRP A 77 -15.51 -5.08 -4.56
CA TRP A 77 -15.70 -6.37 -5.19
C TRP A 77 -14.44 -6.83 -5.92
N GLN A 78 -13.77 -5.91 -6.62
CA GLN A 78 -12.49 -6.19 -7.28
C GLN A 78 -11.43 -6.62 -6.26
N ILE A 79 -11.26 -5.89 -5.16
CA ILE A 79 -10.30 -6.27 -4.10
C ILE A 79 -10.66 -7.64 -3.48
N MET A 80 -11.95 -7.94 -3.31
CA MET A 80 -12.39 -9.18 -2.69
C MET A 80 -12.11 -10.40 -3.57
N PHE A 81 -12.47 -10.34 -4.85
CA PHE A 81 -12.44 -11.49 -5.75
C PHE A 81 -11.26 -11.50 -6.72
N PHE A 82 -10.74 -10.33 -7.09
CA PHE A 82 -9.72 -10.14 -8.12
C PHE A 82 -8.63 -9.13 -7.68
N PRO A 83 -7.97 -9.31 -6.53
CA PRO A 83 -7.01 -8.32 -6.02
C PRO A 83 -5.85 -8.02 -6.99
N TRP A 84 -5.49 -8.97 -7.86
CA TRP A 84 -4.49 -8.80 -8.93
C TRP A 84 -4.93 -7.89 -10.07
N SER A 85 -6.22 -7.55 -10.19
CA SER A 85 -6.69 -6.58 -11.19
C SER A 85 -6.42 -5.13 -10.79
N ILE A 86 -6.09 -4.89 -9.51
CA ILE A 86 -5.70 -3.56 -9.04
C ILE A 86 -4.28 -3.27 -9.52
N SER A 87 -4.16 -2.27 -10.39
CA SER A 87 -2.88 -1.87 -10.96
C SER A 87 -1.96 -1.34 -9.87
N ARG A 88 -0.69 -1.76 -9.93
CA ARG A 88 0.36 -1.19 -9.08
C ARG A 88 0.61 0.26 -9.55
N PRO A 89 0.57 1.26 -8.66
CA PRO A 89 0.86 2.64 -9.06
C PRO A 89 2.33 2.80 -9.47
N ASP A 90 2.59 3.47 -10.61
CA ASP A 90 3.94 3.65 -11.21
C ASP A 90 4.93 4.31 -10.24
N ILE A 91 4.42 5.12 -9.32
CA ILE A 91 5.20 5.80 -8.30
C ILE A 91 5.94 4.85 -7.35
N PHE A 92 5.52 3.58 -7.26
CA PHE A 92 6.26 2.59 -6.48
C PHE A 92 7.55 2.15 -7.15
N ASP A 93 7.63 2.20 -8.49
CA ASP A 93 8.90 1.97 -9.19
C ASP A 93 9.82 3.17 -8.99
N ILE A 94 9.28 4.39 -9.07
CA ILE A 94 10.00 5.63 -8.75
C ILE A 94 10.47 5.64 -7.28
N ALA A 95 9.65 5.17 -6.33
CA ALA A 95 10.00 5.06 -4.92
C ALA A 95 11.07 3.99 -4.64
N ALA A 96 11.06 2.89 -5.40
CA ALA A 96 12.10 1.87 -5.32
C ALA A 96 13.44 2.41 -5.84
N ASP A 97 13.43 3.05 -7.01
CA ASP A 97 14.63 3.56 -7.68
C ASP A 97 15.26 4.75 -6.96
N SER A 98 14.44 5.59 -6.31
CA SER A 98 14.90 6.70 -5.47
C SER A 98 15.44 6.27 -4.09
N GLY A 99 15.37 4.97 -3.76
CA GLY A 99 15.74 4.46 -2.44
C GLY A 99 14.81 4.90 -1.31
N ALA A 100 13.65 5.48 -1.63
CA ALA A 100 12.65 5.86 -0.64
C ALA A 100 12.14 4.64 0.14
N LEU A 101 12.12 3.47 -0.50
CA LEU A 101 11.73 2.20 0.11
C LEU A 101 12.86 1.46 0.86
N ASN A 102 14.13 1.84 0.67
CA ASN A 102 15.27 1.10 1.24
C ASN A 102 15.38 1.18 2.77
N ASN A 103 14.83 2.24 3.39
CA ASN A 103 14.80 2.41 4.85
C ASN A 103 13.53 1.86 5.52
N LEU A 104 12.63 1.20 4.78
CA LEU A 104 11.49 0.47 5.36
C LEU A 104 11.85 -1.00 5.69
N ARG A 105 13.08 -1.41 5.40
CA ARG A 105 13.62 -2.76 5.66
C ARG A 105 14.70 -2.79 6.76
N ALA A 106 15.01 -1.64 7.35
CA ALA A 106 15.90 -1.52 8.52
C ALA A 106 15.04 -1.35 9.78
#